data_AF-A0A437CUU0-F1
#
_entry.id   AF-A0A437CUU0-F1
#
_cell.length_a   1.000
_cell.length_b   1.000
_cell.length_c   1.000
_cell.angle_alpha   90.00
_cell.angle_beta   90.00
_cell.angle_gamma   90.00
#
_symmetry.space_group_name_H-M   'P 1'
#
loop_
_entity.id
_entity.type
_entity.pdbx_description
1 polymer ?
#
loop_
_entity_poly.entity_id
_entity_poly.type
_entity_poly.pdbx_seq_one_letter_code
_entity_poly.pdbx_strand_id
1 'polypeptide(L)'
;MLPVKPALRCSVSEWNNNNLQLWAEAQQQRLVSSEIRQECKSLRNETHCKTVWDEKETSRRLTERVWDISRWRDLLQSCAQKVDEEMDALTLSKELTEQALAATATPLEVSTECLMLREGRRGYELVADPVEEQLQKEVELIERVQRTLQQHIDDAFQQLCVLQEARHQLTADVQNKTEALDIDKSCLTLTTASPNISLKTNPTRIPSGSSTPQEWVQLSSHNMVQAEAMWSSQQLREDMSLKASRAQLQNELEAESRATEFALRKRSHHEEQARDELQWHIRNTEAEIAEIENDIRELDTDLQAKTAPLKLAHTRLENRTRRPGGDLCRDEVQHSLVTEVEQLEATVLALQQKLSKAQHSLQNLRLHHEQMLQDLSRKQEALSLEQRSLSTRTRLTSGSSPVGVEAPAVPLMNSCGRSKLQLLAE
;
A
#
# COMPACT_ATOMS: atom_id res chain seq x y z
N MET A 1 -14.06 106.16 -67.92
CA MET A 1 -15.34 106.13 -67.19
C MET A 1 -16.45 105.88 -68.21
N LEU A 2 -16.80 104.61 -68.47
CA LEU A 2 -17.99 104.30 -69.29
C LEU A 2 -19.24 104.64 -68.45
N PRO A 3 -20.24 105.35 -69.00
CA PRO A 3 -21.42 105.74 -68.25
C PRO A 3 -22.26 104.51 -67.90
N VAL A 4 -22.47 104.31 -66.60
CA VAL A 4 -23.43 103.32 -66.07
C VAL A 4 -24.81 103.69 -66.62
N LYS A 5 -25.45 102.74 -67.33
CA LYS A 5 -26.81 102.89 -67.85
C LYS A 5 -27.74 103.38 -66.72
N PRO A 6 -28.58 104.42 -66.93
CA PRO A 6 -29.55 104.83 -65.92
C PRO A 6 -30.51 103.66 -65.65
N ALA A 7 -30.71 103.35 -64.37
CA ALA A 7 -31.61 102.29 -63.95
C ALA A 7 -33.02 102.54 -64.51
N LEU A 8 -33.65 101.49 -65.03
CA LEU A 8 -35.05 101.51 -65.48
C LEU A 8 -35.95 102.00 -64.32
N ARG A 9 -36.73 103.06 -64.56
CA ARG A 9 -37.70 103.57 -63.58
C ARG A 9 -38.94 102.68 -63.63
N CYS A 10 -39.22 101.94 -62.56
CA CYS A 10 -40.43 101.14 -62.44
C CYS A 10 -41.66 102.03 -62.20
N SER A 11 -42.83 101.59 -62.69
CA SER A 11 -44.11 102.20 -62.36
C SER A 11 -44.49 101.95 -60.89
N VAL A 12 -45.36 102.80 -60.32
CA VAL A 12 -45.86 102.62 -58.94
C VAL A 12 -46.57 101.27 -58.77
N SER A 13 -47.23 100.76 -59.82
CA SER A 13 -47.86 99.43 -59.83
C SER A 13 -46.82 98.30 -59.75
N GLU A 14 -45.74 98.37 -60.54
CA GLU A 14 -44.65 97.40 -60.50
C GLU A 14 -43.90 97.42 -59.15
N TRP A 15 -43.71 98.60 -58.56
CA TRP A 15 -43.13 98.74 -57.21
C TRP A 15 -44.04 98.13 -56.14
N ASN A 16 -45.36 98.39 -56.20
CA ASN A 16 -46.33 97.80 -55.29
C ASN A 16 -46.40 96.26 -55.42
N ASN A 17 -46.38 95.74 -56.65
CA ASN A 17 -46.38 94.31 -56.91
C ASN A 17 -45.08 93.64 -56.42
N ASN A 18 -43.92 94.27 -56.63
CA ASN A 18 -42.64 93.78 -56.11
C ASN A 18 -42.63 93.76 -54.57
N ASN A 19 -43.08 94.83 -53.91
CA ASN A 19 -43.18 94.86 -52.46
C ASN A 19 -44.17 93.81 -51.91
N LEU A 20 -45.28 93.57 -52.60
CA LEU A 20 -46.23 92.51 -52.23
C LEU A 20 -45.61 91.12 -52.39
N GLN A 21 -44.84 90.89 -53.45
CA GLN A 21 -44.08 89.65 -53.67
C GLN A 21 -43.00 89.45 -52.61
N LEU A 22 -42.20 90.48 -52.31
CA LEU A 22 -41.19 90.45 -51.24
C LEU A 22 -41.82 90.18 -49.88
N TRP A 23 -42.98 90.77 -49.60
CA TRP A 23 -43.73 90.51 -48.37
C TRP A 23 -44.26 89.07 -48.32
N ALA A 24 -44.83 88.56 -49.41
CA ALA A 24 -45.35 87.20 -49.51
C ALA A 24 -44.22 86.16 -49.37
N GLU A 25 -43.08 86.39 -50.03
CA GLU A 25 -41.87 85.56 -49.90
C GLU A 25 -41.34 85.61 -48.46
N ALA A 26 -41.21 86.79 -47.85
CA ALA A 26 -40.78 86.92 -46.46
C ALA A 26 -41.75 86.27 -45.47
N GLN A 27 -43.05 86.22 -45.78
CA GLN A 27 -44.04 85.49 -44.99
C GLN A 27 -43.88 83.97 -45.15
N GLN A 28 -43.72 83.48 -46.39
CA GLN A 28 -43.47 82.06 -46.66
C GLN A 28 -42.16 81.57 -46.00
N GLN A 29 -41.07 82.33 -46.14
CA GLN A 29 -39.79 82.00 -45.51
C GLN A 29 -39.88 81.98 -43.98
N ARG A 30 -40.67 82.88 -43.36
CA ARG A 30 -40.95 82.84 -41.92
C ARG A 30 -41.75 81.62 -41.50
N LEU A 31 -42.72 81.17 -42.31
CA LEU A 31 -43.49 79.95 -42.05
C LEU A 31 -42.59 78.71 -42.12
N VAL A 32 -41.82 78.54 -43.19
CA VAL A 32 -40.85 77.43 -43.35
C VAL A 32 -39.83 77.42 -42.22
N SER A 33 -39.27 78.58 -41.85
CA SER A 33 -38.35 78.68 -40.72
C SER A 33 -39.02 78.33 -39.39
N SER A 34 -40.29 78.69 -39.19
CA SER A 34 -41.03 78.33 -37.98
C SER A 34 -41.28 76.83 -37.88
N GLU A 35 -41.62 76.19 -38.99
CA GLU A 35 -41.81 74.74 -39.10
C GLU A 35 -40.50 74.00 -38.82
N ILE A 36 -39.40 74.34 -39.50
CA ILE A 36 -38.06 73.75 -39.25
C ILE A 36 -37.65 73.93 -37.78
N ARG A 37 -37.89 75.11 -37.17
CA ARG A 37 -37.59 75.32 -35.74
C ARG A 37 -38.42 74.41 -34.83
N GLN A 38 -39.68 74.18 -35.17
CA GLN A 38 -40.56 73.31 -34.41
C GLN A 38 -40.14 71.84 -34.55
N GLU A 39 -39.82 71.39 -35.76
CA GLU A 39 -39.26 70.07 -36.04
C GLU A 39 -37.93 69.87 -35.30
N CYS A 40 -37.01 70.83 -35.37
CA CYS A 40 -35.73 70.78 -34.66
C CYS A 40 -35.93 70.68 -33.14
N LYS A 41 -36.91 71.40 -32.57
CA LYS A 41 -37.24 71.30 -31.13
C LYS A 41 -37.81 69.91 -30.80
N SER A 42 -38.73 69.41 -31.62
CA SER A 42 -39.32 68.08 -31.44
C SER A 42 -38.24 67.00 -31.49
N LEU A 43 -37.38 67.04 -32.51
CA LEU A 43 -36.28 66.10 -32.70
C LEU A 43 -35.28 66.14 -31.54
N ARG A 44 -34.90 67.34 -31.06
CA ARG A 44 -34.01 67.48 -29.89
C ARG A 44 -34.61 66.89 -28.63
N ASN A 45 -35.89 67.12 -28.37
CA ASN A 45 -36.56 66.56 -27.20
C ASN A 45 -36.70 65.05 -27.30
N GLU A 46 -37.12 64.53 -28.46
CA GLU A 46 -37.25 63.10 -28.72
C GLU A 46 -35.90 62.39 -28.57
N THR A 47 -34.87 62.89 -29.24
CA THR A 47 -33.51 62.32 -29.16
C THR A 47 -32.94 62.42 -27.75
N HIS A 48 -33.13 63.53 -27.04
CA HIS A 48 -32.69 63.66 -25.65
C HIS A 48 -33.37 62.62 -24.73
N CYS A 49 -34.70 62.52 -24.79
CA CYS A 49 -35.44 61.54 -24.01
C CYS A 49 -35.00 60.10 -24.35
N LYS A 50 -34.83 59.80 -25.64
CA LYS A 50 -34.39 58.49 -26.10
C LYS A 50 -32.98 58.14 -25.59
N THR A 51 -32.02 59.05 -25.72
CA THR A 51 -30.64 58.85 -25.24
C THR A 51 -30.59 58.62 -23.73
N VAL A 52 -31.30 59.42 -22.94
CA VAL A 52 -31.34 59.25 -21.47
C VAL A 52 -31.99 57.93 -21.08
N TRP A 53 -33.06 57.53 -21.79
CA TRP A 53 -33.73 56.25 -21.53
C TRP A 53 -32.84 55.06 -21.89
N ASP A 54 -32.21 55.08 -23.06
CA ASP A 54 -31.29 54.03 -23.53
C ASP A 54 -30.07 53.90 -22.60
N GLU A 55 -29.51 55.01 -22.11
CA GLU A 55 -28.40 55.02 -21.14
C GLU A 55 -28.83 54.38 -19.80
N LYS A 56 -30.01 54.72 -19.31
CA LYS A 56 -30.54 54.14 -18.07
C LYS A 56 -30.82 52.65 -18.22
N GLU A 57 -31.39 52.23 -19.33
CA GLU A 57 -31.69 50.82 -19.62
C GLU A 57 -30.42 49.98 -19.78
N THR A 58 -29.40 50.50 -20.47
CA THR A 58 -28.10 49.83 -20.59
C THR A 58 -27.37 49.74 -19.26
N SER A 59 -27.41 50.79 -18.44
CA SER A 59 -26.86 50.78 -17.06
C SER A 59 -27.56 49.75 -16.17
N ARG A 60 -28.89 49.62 -16.29
CA ARG A 60 -29.67 48.59 -15.58
C ARG A 60 -29.22 47.18 -15.98
N ARG A 61 -29.11 46.91 -17.28
CA ARG A 61 -28.66 45.60 -17.79
C ARG A 61 -27.22 45.26 -17.38
N LEU A 62 -26.32 46.24 -17.36
CA LEU A 62 -24.96 46.07 -16.83
C LEU A 62 -24.97 45.73 -15.34
N THR A 63 -25.81 46.40 -14.55
CA THR A 63 -25.96 46.10 -13.11
C THR A 63 -26.45 44.68 -12.87
N GLU A 64 -27.45 44.23 -13.63
CA GLU A 64 -27.95 42.85 -13.59
C GLU A 64 -26.86 41.85 -13.97
N ARG A 65 -26.08 42.14 -15.01
CA ARG A 65 -24.98 41.29 -15.44
C ARG A 65 -23.87 41.17 -14.40
N VAL A 66 -23.49 42.28 -13.75
CA VAL A 66 -22.52 42.29 -12.64
C VAL A 66 -23.01 41.40 -11.50
N TRP A 67 -24.31 41.44 -11.17
CA TRP A 67 -24.89 40.57 -10.15
C TRP A 67 -24.82 39.09 -10.54
N ASP A 68 -25.21 38.75 -11.78
CA ASP A 68 -25.16 37.38 -12.29
C ASP A 68 -23.74 36.81 -12.26
N ILE A 69 -22.75 37.56 -12.77
CA ILE A 69 -21.34 37.13 -12.81
C ILE A 69 -20.80 36.95 -11.38
N SER A 70 -21.11 37.88 -10.47
CA SER A 70 -20.69 37.76 -9.06
C SER A 70 -21.25 36.49 -8.43
N ARG A 71 -22.54 36.20 -8.64
CA ARG A 71 -23.18 34.99 -8.11
C ARG A 71 -22.52 33.72 -8.64
N TRP A 72 -22.26 33.65 -9.94
CA TRP A 72 -21.60 32.48 -10.54
C TRP A 72 -20.17 32.30 -10.05
N ARG A 73 -19.40 33.39 -9.92
CA ARG A 73 -18.05 33.36 -9.33
C ARG A 73 -18.10 32.77 -7.90
N ASP A 74 -19.03 33.24 -7.08
CA ASP A 74 -19.13 32.80 -5.68
C ASP A 74 -19.53 31.31 -5.58
N LEU A 75 -20.43 30.84 -6.45
CA LEU A 75 -20.79 29.42 -6.55
C LEU A 75 -19.61 28.55 -6.97
N LEU A 76 -18.86 28.97 -8.00
CA LEU A 76 -17.68 28.25 -8.49
C LEU A 76 -16.57 28.22 -7.43
N GLN A 77 -16.35 29.32 -6.73
CA GLN A 77 -15.37 29.40 -5.65
C GLN A 77 -15.73 28.49 -4.47
N SER A 78 -17.02 28.46 -4.08
CA SER A 78 -17.50 27.52 -3.06
C SER A 78 -17.35 26.06 -3.50
N CYS A 79 -17.59 25.77 -4.78
CA CYS A 79 -17.39 24.43 -5.34
C CYS A 79 -15.91 24.03 -5.32
N ALA A 80 -15.00 24.93 -5.71
CA ALA A 80 -13.56 24.69 -5.67
C ALA A 80 -13.06 24.39 -4.25
N GLN A 81 -13.54 25.14 -3.24
CA GLN A 81 -13.20 24.88 -1.84
C GLN A 81 -13.63 23.47 -1.39
N LYS A 82 -14.82 23.01 -1.79
CA LYS A 82 -15.27 21.64 -1.47
C LYS A 82 -14.40 20.58 -2.13
N VAL A 83 -13.92 20.83 -3.35
CA VAL A 83 -12.96 19.94 -4.04
C VAL A 83 -11.64 19.89 -3.28
N ASP A 84 -11.12 21.02 -2.80
CA ASP A 84 -9.89 21.06 -2.00
C ASP A 84 -10.06 20.26 -0.69
N GLU A 85 -11.19 20.45 0.03
CA GLU A 85 -11.51 19.69 1.25
C GLU A 85 -11.59 18.17 0.99
N GLU A 86 -12.17 17.76 -0.15
CA GLU A 86 -12.23 16.34 -0.55
C GLU A 86 -10.86 15.79 -0.94
N MET A 87 -10.04 16.57 -1.66
CA MET A 87 -8.67 16.18 -2.01
C MET A 87 -7.80 15.96 -0.76
N ASP A 88 -7.90 16.84 0.23
CA ASP A 88 -7.18 16.71 1.50
C ASP A 88 -7.63 15.45 2.25
N ALA A 89 -8.94 15.19 2.32
CA ALA A 89 -9.50 14.01 2.97
C ALA A 89 -9.08 12.69 2.28
N LEU A 90 -9.08 12.65 0.94
CA LEU A 90 -8.67 11.48 0.18
C LEU A 90 -7.15 11.24 0.29
N THR A 91 -6.36 12.32 0.28
CA THR A 91 -4.90 12.25 0.49
C THR A 91 -4.57 11.62 1.85
N LEU A 92 -5.23 12.08 2.92
CA LEU A 92 -5.05 11.50 4.25
C LEU A 92 -5.42 10.00 4.28
N SER A 93 -6.53 9.61 3.65
CA SER A 93 -6.95 8.21 3.56
C SER A 93 -5.93 7.35 2.81
N LYS A 94 -5.37 7.87 1.70
CA LYS A 94 -4.31 7.21 0.94
C LYS A 94 -3.05 7.03 1.79
N GLU A 95 -2.58 8.07 2.46
CA GLU A 95 -1.39 8.02 3.33
C GLU A 95 -1.54 6.98 4.46
N LEU A 96 -2.71 6.93 5.10
CA LEU A 96 -3.01 5.92 6.12
C LEU A 96 -3.00 4.50 5.56
N THR A 97 -3.40 4.32 4.30
CA THR A 97 -3.39 3.02 3.60
C THR A 97 -1.96 2.63 3.21
N GLU A 98 -1.14 3.59 2.77
CA GLU A 98 0.30 3.39 2.51
C GLU A 98 1.06 2.98 3.78
N GLN A 99 0.75 3.62 4.92
CA GLN A 99 1.31 3.23 6.21
C GLN A 99 0.89 1.81 6.61
N ALA A 100 -0.39 1.45 6.41
CA ALA A 100 -0.87 0.10 6.68
C ALA A 100 -0.17 -0.94 5.77
N LEU A 101 0.03 -0.62 4.49
CA LEU A 101 0.76 -1.47 3.55
C LEU A 101 2.21 -1.66 4.02
N ALA A 102 2.91 -0.57 4.37
CA ALA A 102 4.28 -0.65 4.88
C ALA A 102 4.38 -1.49 6.17
N ALA A 103 3.40 -1.40 7.06
CA ALA A 103 3.36 -2.19 8.29
C ALA A 103 3.26 -3.71 8.05
N THR A 104 2.80 -4.16 6.87
CA THR A 104 2.75 -5.59 6.52
C THR A 104 4.09 -6.17 6.05
N ALA A 105 5.09 -5.34 5.75
CA ALA A 105 6.39 -5.81 5.26
C ALA A 105 7.12 -6.67 6.31
N THR A 106 7.21 -6.19 7.56
CA THR A 106 7.88 -6.93 8.64
C THR A 106 7.20 -8.27 8.96
N PRO A 107 5.86 -8.38 9.07
CA PRO A 107 5.17 -9.67 9.14
C PRO A 107 5.55 -10.65 8.03
N LEU A 108 5.58 -10.19 6.77
CA LEU A 108 5.93 -11.04 5.63
C LEU A 108 7.38 -11.56 5.73
N GLU A 109 8.33 -10.66 6.03
CA GLU A 109 9.74 -11.01 6.23
C GLU A 109 9.94 -12.00 7.38
N VAL A 110 9.22 -11.82 8.49
CA VAL A 110 9.29 -12.73 9.63
C VAL A 110 8.73 -14.11 9.28
N SER A 111 7.57 -14.19 8.64
CA SER A 111 6.95 -15.48 8.31
C SER A 111 7.78 -16.24 7.26
N THR A 112 8.33 -15.53 6.27
CA THR A 112 9.25 -16.13 5.28
C THR A 112 10.58 -16.55 5.91
N GLU A 113 11.18 -15.76 6.79
CA GLU A 113 12.38 -16.16 7.54
C GLU A 113 12.12 -17.40 8.39
N CYS A 114 10.96 -17.50 9.04
CA CYS A 114 10.58 -18.70 9.79
C CYS A 114 10.49 -19.93 8.89
N LEU A 115 9.89 -19.83 7.70
CA LEU A 115 9.87 -20.93 6.73
C LEU A 115 11.29 -21.34 6.32
N MET A 116 12.15 -20.39 5.97
CA MET A 116 13.56 -20.65 5.62
C MET A 116 14.35 -21.32 6.76
N LEU A 117 14.10 -20.93 8.01
CA LEU A 117 14.73 -21.58 9.17
C LEU A 117 14.31 -23.04 9.28
N ARG A 118 13.03 -23.35 9.01
CA ARG A 118 12.49 -24.71 9.09
C ARG A 118 12.99 -25.60 7.95
N GLU A 119 13.21 -25.06 6.76
CA GLU A 119 13.86 -25.77 5.65
C GLU A 119 15.29 -26.25 6.00
N GLY A 120 15.94 -25.61 6.97
CA GLY A 120 17.26 -26.02 7.49
C GLY A 120 17.27 -27.32 8.30
N ARG A 121 16.10 -27.90 8.61
CA ARG A 121 15.98 -29.17 9.34
C ARG A 121 16.54 -30.34 8.53
N ARG A 122 16.99 -31.39 9.22
CA ARG A 122 17.71 -32.51 8.62
C ARG A 122 17.06 -33.86 8.92
N GLY A 123 17.12 -34.77 7.95
CA GLY A 123 16.65 -36.14 8.11
C GLY A 123 15.17 -36.19 8.46
N TYR A 124 14.81 -37.00 9.45
CA TYR A 124 13.41 -37.19 9.88
C TYR A 124 12.81 -35.98 10.60
N GLU A 125 13.58 -34.93 10.88
CA GLU A 125 13.05 -33.68 11.45
C GLU A 125 12.49 -32.74 10.37
N LEU A 126 12.82 -32.97 9.09
CA LEU A 126 12.25 -32.22 7.98
C LEU A 126 10.88 -32.80 7.61
N VAL A 127 9.85 -32.32 8.28
CA VAL A 127 8.47 -32.83 8.17
C VAL A 127 7.51 -31.69 7.86
N ALA A 128 6.62 -31.93 6.89
CA ALA A 128 5.46 -31.10 6.65
C ALA A 128 4.50 -31.22 7.84
N ASP A 129 4.46 -30.19 8.67
CA ASP A 129 3.70 -30.18 9.91
C ASP A 129 2.69 -29.01 9.94
N PRO A 130 1.81 -28.96 10.97
CA PRO A 130 0.83 -27.89 11.08
C PRO A 130 1.43 -26.48 11.22
N VAL A 131 2.72 -26.36 11.58
CA VAL A 131 3.37 -25.05 11.68
C VAL A 131 3.71 -24.53 10.30
N GLU A 132 4.28 -25.37 9.44
CA GLU A 132 4.59 -25.01 8.06
C GLU A 132 3.32 -24.63 7.29
N GLU A 133 2.24 -25.41 7.43
CA GLU A 133 0.94 -25.09 6.83
C GLU A 133 0.43 -23.72 7.29
N GLN A 134 0.54 -23.44 8.59
CA GLN A 134 0.03 -22.20 9.17
C GLN A 134 0.89 -20.99 8.80
N LEU A 135 2.21 -21.14 8.70
CA LEU A 135 3.11 -20.10 8.19
C LEU A 135 2.85 -19.78 6.72
N GLN A 136 2.60 -20.80 5.89
CA GLN A 136 2.26 -20.61 4.48
C GLN A 136 0.92 -19.86 4.34
N LYS A 137 -0.09 -20.20 5.12
CA LYS A 137 -1.36 -19.45 5.18
C LYS A 137 -1.15 -18.00 5.61
N GLU A 138 -0.31 -17.76 6.61
CA GLU A 138 0.02 -16.40 7.07
C GLU A 138 0.67 -15.58 5.94
N VAL A 139 1.63 -16.15 5.19
CA VAL A 139 2.26 -15.51 4.03
C VAL A 139 1.23 -15.19 2.93
N GLU A 140 0.43 -16.17 2.52
CA GLU A 140 -0.60 -15.99 1.49
C GLU A 140 -1.65 -14.94 1.88
N LEU A 141 -2.02 -14.90 3.16
CA LEU A 141 -2.90 -13.85 3.69
C LEU A 141 -2.24 -12.47 3.59
N ILE A 142 -1.00 -12.34 4.04
CA ILE A 142 -0.28 -11.05 4.00
C ILE A 142 -0.16 -10.55 2.55
N GLU A 143 0.23 -11.40 1.61
CA GLU A 143 0.32 -11.02 0.19
C GLU A 143 -1.04 -10.62 -0.41
N ARG A 144 -2.12 -11.30 0.00
CA ARG A 144 -3.49 -10.91 -0.41
C ARG A 144 -3.84 -9.53 0.13
N VAL A 145 -3.58 -9.28 1.41
CA VAL A 145 -3.82 -7.98 2.07
C VAL A 145 -3.02 -6.89 1.36
N GLN A 146 -1.74 -7.12 1.09
CA GLN A 146 -0.87 -6.19 0.37
C GLN A 146 -1.43 -5.81 -1.01
N ARG A 147 -1.89 -6.79 -1.80
CA ARG A 147 -2.51 -6.52 -3.10
C ARG A 147 -3.76 -5.68 -2.99
N THR A 148 -4.63 -5.97 -2.03
CA THR A 148 -5.86 -5.18 -1.78
C THR A 148 -5.52 -3.75 -1.36
N LEU A 149 -4.58 -3.56 -0.44
CA LEU A 149 -4.15 -2.22 -0.01
C LEU A 149 -3.52 -1.44 -1.16
N GLN A 150 -2.67 -2.07 -1.98
CA GLN A 150 -2.07 -1.44 -3.16
C GLN A 150 -3.13 -1.00 -4.16
N GLN A 151 -4.12 -1.85 -4.45
CA GLN A 151 -5.23 -1.48 -5.34
C GLN A 151 -5.98 -0.24 -4.82
N HIS A 152 -6.28 -0.17 -3.52
CA HIS A 152 -6.92 1.00 -2.94
C HIS A 152 -6.06 2.27 -3.04
N ILE A 153 -4.73 2.15 -2.93
CA ILE A 153 -3.81 3.28 -3.11
C ILE A 153 -3.84 3.77 -4.56
N ASP A 154 -3.84 2.85 -5.52
CA ASP A 154 -3.87 3.16 -6.95
C ASP A 154 -5.20 3.84 -7.34
N ASP A 155 -6.33 3.31 -6.86
CA ASP A 155 -7.67 3.87 -7.07
C ASP A 155 -7.77 5.29 -6.47
N ALA A 156 -7.27 5.49 -5.25
CA ALA A 156 -7.22 6.81 -4.61
C ALA A 156 -6.36 7.80 -5.40
N PHE A 157 -5.20 7.36 -5.90
CA PHE A 157 -4.31 8.21 -6.72
C PHE A 157 -4.97 8.64 -8.03
N GLN A 158 -5.65 7.73 -8.72
CA GLN A 158 -6.40 8.05 -9.94
C GLN A 158 -7.51 9.07 -9.66
N GLN A 159 -8.26 8.88 -8.58
CA GLN A 159 -9.32 9.79 -8.19
C GLN A 159 -8.78 11.19 -7.83
N LEU A 160 -7.63 11.28 -7.16
CA LEU A 160 -6.96 12.56 -6.89
C LEU A 160 -6.58 13.29 -8.19
N CYS A 161 -6.14 12.57 -9.23
CA CYS A 161 -5.83 13.18 -10.53
C CYS A 161 -7.07 13.78 -11.19
N VAL A 162 -8.22 13.09 -11.12
CA VAL A 162 -9.50 13.58 -11.65
C VAL A 162 -9.96 14.84 -10.88
N LEU A 163 -9.88 14.81 -9.56
CA LEU A 163 -10.23 15.98 -8.71
C LEU A 163 -9.31 17.17 -9.00
N GLN A 164 -8.01 16.93 -9.21
CA GLN A 164 -7.05 17.98 -9.51
C GLN A 164 -7.34 18.68 -10.86
N GLU A 165 -7.78 17.93 -11.87
CA GLU A 165 -8.23 18.49 -13.16
C GLU A 165 -9.51 19.31 -12.99
N ALA A 166 -10.51 18.78 -12.29
CA ALA A 166 -11.75 19.50 -12.00
C ALA A 166 -11.47 20.82 -11.25
N ARG A 167 -10.58 20.79 -10.26
CA ARG A 167 -10.12 21.99 -9.53
C ARG A 167 -9.45 23.00 -10.47
N HIS A 168 -8.63 22.56 -11.41
CA HIS A 168 -7.99 23.45 -12.38
C HIS A 168 -9.03 24.17 -13.26
N GLN A 169 -10.01 23.42 -13.77
CA GLN A 169 -11.10 23.96 -14.60
C GLN A 169 -11.97 24.97 -13.82
N LEU A 170 -12.33 24.66 -12.58
CA LEU A 170 -13.05 25.59 -11.71
C LEU A 170 -12.26 26.87 -11.45
N THR A 171 -10.96 26.76 -11.15
CA THR A 171 -10.08 27.91 -10.89
C THR A 171 -9.95 28.81 -12.12
N ALA A 172 -9.79 28.21 -13.31
CA ALA A 172 -9.75 28.95 -14.57
C ALA A 172 -11.06 29.69 -14.83
N ASP A 173 -12.22 29.06 -14.55
CA ASP A 173 -13.51 29.71 -14.70
C ASP A 173 -13.70 30.86 -13.69
N VAL A 174 -13.35 30.66 -12.42
CA VAL A 174 -13.37 31.73 -11.40
C VAL A 174 -12.52 32.93 -11.82
N GLN A 175 -11.32 32.70 -12.38
CA GLN A 175 -10.46 33.77 -12.88
C GLN A 175 -11.14 34.54 -14.03
N ASN A 176 -11.68 33.83 -15.03
CA ASN A 176 -12.41 34.44 -16.15
C ASN A 176 -13.62 35.26 -15.68
N LYS A 177 -14.37 34.75 -14.69
CA LYS A 177 -15.52 35.46 -14.11
C LYS A 177 -15.07 36.70 -13.34
N THR A 178 -13.93 36.66 -12.66
CA THR A 178 -13.37 37.80 -11.92
C THR A 178 -12.94 38.91 -12.87
N GLU A 179 -12.21 38.58 -13.93
CA GLU A 179 -11.82 39.55 -14.96
C GLU A 179 -13.04 40.17 -15.66
N ALA A 180 -14.03 39.35 -16.03
CA ALA A 180 -15.27 39.83 -16.62
C ALA A 180 -16.04 40.78 -15.66
N LEU A 181 -16.10 40.44 -14.37
CA LEU A 181 -16.74 41.27 -13.35
C LEU A 181 -16.03 42.62 -13.19
N ASP A 182 -14.70 42.65 -13.23
CA ASP A 182 -13.91 43.88 -13.11
C ASP A 182 -14.10 44.80 -14.31
N ILE A 183 -14.19 44.22 -15.52
CA ILE A 183 -14.52 44.96 -16.75
C ILE A 183 -15.93 45.55 -16.65
N ASP A 184 -16.94 44.75 -16.28
CA ASP A 184 -18.33 45.21 -16.23
C ASP A 184 -18.55 46.26 -15.14
N LYS A 185 -17.91 46.11 -13.98
CA LYS A 185 -17.89 47.14 -12.92
C LYS A 185 -17.22 48.43 -13.40
N SER A 186 -16.09 48.31 -14.10
CA SER A 186 -15.40 49.48 -14.66
C SER A 186 -16.31 50.21 -15.65
N CYS A 187 -16.99 49.48 -16.54
CA CYS A 187 -17.98 50.04 -17.46
C CYS A 187 -19.11 50.76 -16.74
N LEU A 188 -19.63 50.20 -15.64
CA LEU A 188 -20.70 50.81 -14.83
C LEU A 188 -20.25 52.12 -14.15
N THR A 189 -18.96 52.29 -13.86
CA THR A 189 -18.42 53.52 -13.26
C THR A 189 -18.13 54.63 -14.28
N LEU A 190 -18.14 54.33 -15.57
CA LEU A 190 -17.88 55.33 -16.61
C LEU A 190 -19.05 56.33 -16.70
N THR A 191 -18.71 57.60 -16.80
CA THR A 191 -19.65 58.70 -17.02
C THR A 191 -19.18 59.52 -18.21
N THR A 192 -20.03 60.42 -18.71
CA THR A 192 -19.66 61.35 -19.79
C THR A 192 -18.53 62.32 -19.42
N ALA A 193 -18.23 62.47 -18.12
CA ALA A 193 -17.11 63.27 -17.60
C ALA A 193 -15.83 62.45 -17.35
N SER A 194 -15.86 61.12 -17.55
CA SER A 194 -14.72 60.25 -17.29
C SER A 194 -13.58 60.50 -18.29
N PRO A 195 -12.31 60.55 -17.84
CA PRO A 195 -11.17 60.60 -18.74
C PRO A 195 -11.09 59.28 -19.54
N ASN A 196 -10.60 59.34 -20.78
CA ASN A 196 -10.41 58.19 -21.71
C ASN A 196 -11.67 57.63 -22.41
N ILE A 197 -12.80 58.33 -22.40
CA ILE A 197 -13.90 58.03 -23.35
C ILE A 197 -13.54 58.53 -24.75
N SER A 198 -13.72 57.69 -25.78
CA SER A 198 -13.43 58.05 -27.18
C SER A 198 -14.28 57.23 -28.14
N LEU A 199 -14.48 57.74 -29.36
CA LEU A 199 -15.08 56.95 -30.44
C LEU A 199 -14.16 55.79 -30.81
N LYS A 200 -14.73 54.59 -30.94
CA LYS A 200 -13.99 53.36 -31.25
C LYS A 200 -14.24 52.95 -32.70
N THR A 201 -13.23 52.38 -33.34
CA THR A 201 -13.33 51.82 -34.69
C THR A 201 -14.10 50.49 -34.65
N ASN A 202 -15.18 50.39 -35.42
CA ASN A 202 -16.04 49.20 -35.50
C ASN A 202 -16.48 48.67 -34.10
N PRO A 203 -17.29 49.43 -33.35
CA PRO A 203 -17.72 49.06 -31.99
C PRO A 203 -18.74 47.92 -31.96
N THR A 204 -19.40 47.63 -33.09
CA THR A 204 -20.43 46.59 -33.21
C THR A 204 -19.84 45.23 -33.62
N ARG A 205 -18.52 45.08 -33.60
CA ARG A 205 -17.85 43.81 -33.93
C ARG A 205 -18.16 42.76 -32.87
N ILE A 206 -18.37 41.53 -33.32
CA ILE A 206 -18.48 40.35 -32.46
C ILE A 206 -17.17 39.57 -32.61
N PRO A 207 -16.35 39.45 -31.55
CA PRO A 207 -15.14 38.65 -31.60
C PRO A 207 -15.44 37.18 -31.96
N SER A 208 -14.58 36.56 -32.75
CA SER A 208 -14.68 35.13 -33.03
C SER A 208 -14.54 34.32 -31.73
N GLY A 209 -15.40 33.31 -31.55
CA GLY A 209 -15.43 32.50 -30.32
C GLY A 209 -16.29 33.09 -29.19
N SER A 210 -17.11 34.11 -29.45
CA SER A 210 -18.07 34.62 -28.48
C SER A 210 -19.15 33.59 -28.15
N SER A 211 -19.38 33.31 -26.87
CA SER A 211 -20.46 32.45 -26.39
C SER A 211 -21.76 33.23 -26.16
N THR A 212 -22.89 32.57 -26.35
CA THR A 212 -24.20 33.06 -25.92
C THR A 212 -24.33 33.01 -24.38
N PRO A 213 -25.24 33.78 -23.76
CA PRO A 213 -25.50 33.69 -22.33
C PRO A 213 -25.90 32.29 -21.86
N GLN A 214 -26.64 31.55 -22.70
CA GLN A 214 -27.03 30.16 -22.43
C GLN A 214 -25.82 29.23 -22.39
N GLU A 215 -24.94 29.32 -23.39
CA GLU A 215 -23.69 28.55 -23.44
C GLU A 215 -22.77 28.89 -22.25
N TRP A 216 -22.69 30.17 -21.86
CA TRP A 216 -21.91 30.61 -20.70
C TRP A 216 -22.41 29.99 -19.39
N VAL A 217 -23.73 29.94 -19.17
CA VAL A 217 -24.31 29.25 -18.01
C VAL A 217 -24.04 27.75 -18.06
N GLN A 218 -24.18 27.14 -19.24
CA GLN A 218 -23.97 25.70 -19.43
C GLN A 218 -22.52 25.30 -19.14
N LEU A 219 -21.53 26.08 -19.59
CA LEU A 219 -20.11 25.83 -19.32
C LEU A 219 -19.82 25.84 -17.81
N SER A 220 -20.26 26.88 -17.10
CA SER A 220 -20.04 26.95 -15.65
C SER A 220 -20.83 25.88 -14.88
N SER A 221 -22.04 25.54 -15.33
CA SER A 221 -22.81 24.43 -14.74
C SER A 221 -22.15 23.08 -14.99
N HIS A 222 -21.58 22.85 -16.17
CA HIS A 222 -20.87 21.62 -16.50
C HIS A 222 -19.64 21.43 -15.61
N ASN A 223 -18.84 22.48 -15.42
CA ASN A 223 -17.68 22.45 -14.52
C ASN A 223 -18.10 22.12 -13.08
N MET A 224 -19.23 22.65 -12.61
CA MET A 224 -19.78 22.30 -11.30
C MET A 224 -20.24 20.84 -11.22
N VAL A 225 -20.93 20.31 -12.24
CA VAL A 225 -21.38 18.90 -12.25
C VAL A 225 -20.20 17.93 -12.34
N GLN A 226 -19.18 18.26 -13.13
CA GLN A 226 -17.92 17.51 -13.19
C GLN A 226 -17.25 17.47 -11.82
N ALA A 227 -17.23 18.59 -11.11
CA ALA A 227 -16.75 18.63 -9.73
C ALA A 227 -17.66 17.84 -8.79
N GLU A 228 -18.98 17.90 -8.94
CA GLU A 228 -19.93 17.11 -8.14
C GLU A 228 -19.81 15.59 -8.35
N ALA A 229 -19.17 15.12 -9.42
CA ALA A 229 -18.71 13.73 -9.51
C ALA A 229 -17.73 13.33 -8.36
N MET A 230 -17.35 14.28 -7.50
CA MET A 230 -16.88 14.08 -6.11
C MET A 230 -17.65 13.00 -5.33
N TRP A 231 -18.94 12.74 -5.61
CA TRP A 231 -19.66 11.64 -4.97
C TRP A 231 -18.97 10.28 -5.13
N SER A 232 -18.29 10.05 -6.26
CA SER A 232 -17.47 8.85 -6.46
C SER A 232 -16.26 8.81 -5.53
N SER A 233 -15.66 9.96 -5.20
CA SER A 233 -14.58 10.06 -4.21
C SER A 233 -15.07 9.79 -2.78
N GLN A 234 -16.24 10.32 -2.42
CA GLN A 234 -16.83 10.04 -1.10
C GLN A 234 -17.15 8.56 -0.93
N GLN A 235 -17.72 7.93 -1.95
CA GLN A 235 -17.99 6.49 -1.94
C GLN A 235 -16.68 5.68 -1.88
N LEU A 236 -15.65 6.06 -2.64
CA LEU A 236 -14.32 5.43 -2.53
C LEU A 236 -13.70 5.61 -1.14
N ARG A 237 -13.83 6.80 -0.52
CA ARG A 237 -13.42 7.00 0.87
C ARG A 237 -14.27 6.20 1.83
N GLU A 238 -15.56 6.00 1.58
CA GLU A 238 -16.39 5.12 2.39
C GLU A 238 -15.96 3.66 2.21
N ASP A 239 -15.59 3.21 1.02
CA ASP A 239 -15.10 1.86 0.76
C ASP A 239 -13.69 1.63 1.36
N MET A 240 -12.80 2.62 1.29
CA MET A 240 -11.47 2.60 1.90
C MET A 240 -11.51 2.80 3.43
N SER A 241 -12.32 3.75 3.90
CA SER A 241 -12.45 4.11 5.32
C SER A 241 -13.48 3.28 6.06
N LEU A 242 -14.28 2.48 5.36
CA LEU A 242 -15.11 1.46 5.97
C LEU A 242 -14.20 0.69 6.90
N LYS A 243 -14.40 0.97 8.19
CA LYS A 243 -13.73 0.32 9.31
C LYS A 243 -13.87 -1.20 9.20
N ALA A 244 -14.76 -1.69 8.35
CA ALA A 244 -14.78 -3.05 7.85
C ALA A 244 -13.46 -3.44 7.15
N SER A 245 -13.02 -2.91 6.01
CA SER A 245 -11.87 -3.50 5.28
C SER A 245 -10.55 -3.46 6.07
N ARG A 246 -10.07 -2.29 6.52
CA ARG A 246 -8.77 -2.20 7.21
C ARG A 246 -8.78 -2.93 8.56
N ALA A 247 -9.81 -2.74 9.39
CA ALA A 247 -9.85 -3.42 10.68
C ALA A 247 -10.14 -4.91 10.52
N GLN A 248 -10.93 -5.32 9.52
CA GLN A 248 -11.13 -6.74 9.19
C GLN A 248 -9.82 -7.36 8.71
N LEU A 249 -9.09 -6.73 7.80
CA LEU A 249 -7.78 -7.21 7.32
C LEU A 249 -6.79 -7.31 8.49
N GLN A 250 -6.76 -6.31 9.37
CA GLN A 250 -5.94 -6.35 10.59
C GLN A 250 -6.37 -7.50 11.52
N ASN A 251 -7.68 -7.68 11.74
CA ASN A 251 -8.21 -8.77 12.56
C ASN A 251 -7.90 -10.15 11.96
N GLU A 252 -7.99 -10.29 10.64
CA GLU A 252 -7.61 -11.50 9.89
C GLU A 252 -6.11 -11.79 10.10
N LEU A 253 -5.25 -10.78 9.91
CA LEU A 253 -3.81 -10.91 10.12
C LEU A 253 -3.47 -11.32 11.57
N GLU A 254 -4.08 -10.67 12.55
CA GLU A 254 -3.88 -11.00 13.95
C GLU A 254 -4.40 -12.39 14.33
N ALA A 255 -5.52 -12.82 13.74
CA ALA A 255 -6.07 -14.15 13.97
C ALA A 255 -5.13 -15.23 13.42
N GLU A 256 -4.65 -15.08 12.19
CA GLU A 256 -3.67 -16.01 11.61
C GLU A 256 -2.33 -15.99 12.37
N SER A 257 -1.88 -14.81 12.82
CA SER A 257 -0.64 -14.68 13.59
C SER A 257 -0.71 -15.36 14.97
N ARG A 258 -1.87 -15.33 15.63
CA ARG A 258 -2.11 -16.09 16.86
C ARG A 258 -2.16 -17.60 16.60
N ALA A 259 -2.73 -18.01 15.47
CA ALA A 259 -2.80 -19.41 15.10
C ALA A 259 -1.40 -19.99 14.77
N THR A 260 -0.54 -19.26 14.05
CA THR A 260 0.86 -19.65 13.82
C THR A 260 1.64 -19.73 15.13
N GLU A 261 1.50 -18.76 16.02
CA GLU A 261 2.18 -18.76 17.32
C GLU A 261 1.76 -19.96 18.19
N PHE A 262 0.47 -20.29 18.20
CA PHE A 262 -0.03 -21.48 18.89
C PHE A 262 0.55 -22.77 18.31
N ALA A 263 0.58 -22.90 16.97
CA ALA A 263 1.15 -24.06 16.31
C ALA A 263 2.64 -24.22 16.64
N LEU A 264 3.42 -23.14 16.58
CA LEU A 264 4.86 -23.13 16.93
C LEU A 264 5.12 -23.57 18.36
N ARG A 265 4.38 -23.02 19.33
CA ARG A 265 4.51 -23.40 20.75
C ARG A 265 4.18 -24.87 20.96
N LYS A 266 3.10 -25.36 20.33
CA LYS A 266 2.71 -26.76 20.41
C LYS A 266 3.76 -27.70 19.82
N ARG A 267 4.32 -27.35 18.66
CA ARG A 267 5.38 -28.15 18.01
C ARG A 267 6.66 -28.16 18.84
N SER A 268 7.09 -27.01 19.35
CA SER A 268 8.27 -26.91 20.22
C SER A 268 8.14 -27.82 21.44
N HIS A 269 6.96 -27.85 22.06
CA HIS A 269 6.71 -28.74 23.21
C HIS A 269 6.81 -30.23 22.83
N HIS A 270 6.25 -30.63 21.69
CA HIS A 270 6.37 -32.02 21.23
C HIS A 270 7.82 -32.42 20.93
N GLU A 271 8.63 -31.51 20.36
CA GLU A 271 10.04 -31.77 20.09
C GLU A 271 10.87 -31.87 21.39
N GLU A 272 10.56 -31.05 22.40
CA GLU A 272 11.17 -31.13 23.72
C GLU A 272 10.87 -32.47 24.40
N GLN A 273 9.61 -32.94 24.33
CA GLN A 273 9.21 -34.25 24.85
C GLN A 273 9.97 -35.39 24.16
N ALA A 274 10.01 -35.38 22.82
CA ALA A 274 10.71 -36.41 22.05
C ALA A 274 12.23 -36.43 22.35
N ARG A 275 12.85 -35.25 22.56
CA ARG A 275 14.24 -35.14 22.99
C ARG A 275 14.45 -35.79 24.37
N ASP A 276 13.59 -35.47 25.33
CA ASP A 276 13.74 -35.93 26.72
C ASP A 276 13.51 -37.45 26.83
N GLU A 277 12.54 -37.99 26.09
CA GLU A 277 12.32 -39.43 25.97
C GLU A 277 13.54 -40.13 25.36
N LEU A 278 14.11 -39.60 24.28
CA LEU A 278 15.29 -40.18 23.65
C LEU A 278 16.52 -40.15 24.57
N GLN A 279 16.72 -39.05 25.32
CA GLN A 279 17.77 -38.97 26.33
C GLN A 279 17.59 -40.03 27.43
N TRP A 280 16.35 -40.29 27.84
CA TRP A 280 16.05 -41.34 28.82
C TRP A 280 16.38 -42.73 28.26
N HIS A 281 16.00 -43.03 27.02
CA HIS A 281 16.34 -44.28 26.35
C HIS A 281 17.85 -44.49 26.23
N ILE A 282 18.60 -43.45 25.86
CA ILE A 282 20.07 -43.49 25.77
C ILE A 282 20.68 -43.88 27.13
N ARG A 283 20.26 -43.23 28.22
CA ARG A 283 20.78 -43.54 29.58
C ARG A 283 20.50 -44.99 29.99
N ASN A 284 19.32 -45.51 29.67
CA ASN A 284 18.98 -46.90 29.97
C ASN A 284 19.82 -47.88 29.15
N THR A 285 20.04 -47.59 27.86
CA THR A 285 20.92 -48.41 27.01
C THR A 285 22.37 -48.36 27.47
N GLU A 286 22.86 -47.22 27.95
CA GLU A 286 24.19 -47.11 28.56
C GLU A 286 24.33 -47.97 29.82
N ALA A 287 23.30 -48.00 30.67
CA ALA A 287 23.26 -48.89 31.84
C ALA A 287 23.26 -50.38 31.42
N GLU A 288 22.45 -50.76 30.44
CA GLU A 288 22.42 -52.15 29.91
C GLU A 288 23.76 -52.56 29.28
N ILE A 289 24.43 -51.63 28.57
CA ILE A 289 25.78 -51.85 28.05
C ILE A 289 26.77 -52.13 29.20
N ALA A 290 26.71 -51.37 30.30
CA ALA A 290 27.59 -51.58 31.44
C ALA A 290 27.34 -52.94 32.13
N GLU A 291 26.08 -53.35 32.27
CA GLU A 291 25.71 -54.65 32.84
C GLU A 291 26.22 -55.80 31.96
N ILE A 292 26.00 -55.76 30.63
CA ILE A 292 26.45 -56.84 29.75
C ILE A 292 27.98 -56.90 29.63
N GLU A 293 28.68 -55.76 29.75
CA GLU A 293 30.13 -55.71 29.87
C GLU A 293 30.63 -56.33 31.18
N ASN A 294 29.87 -56.24 32.28
CA ASN A 294 30.14 -56.95 33.51
C ASN A 294 29.93 -58.46 33.34
N ASP A 295 28.80 -58.88 32.77
CA ASP A 295 28.51 -60.30 32.49
C ASP A 295 29.59 -60.95 31.61
N ILE A 296 30.07 -60.25 30.58
CA ILE A 296 31.15 -60.73 29.71
C ILE A 296 32.44 -60.96 30.52
N ARG A 297 32.78 -60.05 31.44
CA ARG A 297 33.96 -60.19 32.31
C ARG A 297 33.82 -61.36 33.28
N GLU A 298 32.65 -61.52 33.88
CA GLU A 298 32.36 -62.64 34.80
C GLU A 298 32.38 -63.99 34.07
N LEU A 299 31.75 -64.09 32.89
CA LEU A 299 31.76 -65.29 32.05
C LEU A 299 33.16 -65.68 31.60
N ASP A 300 34.01 -64.71 31.22
CA ASP A 300 35.40 -64.98 30.86
C ASP A 300 36.21 -65.48 32.07
N THR A 301 36.00 -64.87 33.24
CA THR A 301 36.63 -65.30 34.50
C THR A 301 36.24 -66.73 34.87
N ASP A 302 34.96 -67.07 34.77
CA ASP A 302 34.45 -68.42 35.03
C ASP A 302 35.01 -69.45 34.03
N LEU A 303 35.10 -69.08 32.75
CA LEU A 303 35.70 -69.90 31.71
C LEU A 303 37.17 -70.23 32.02
N GLN A 304 37.95 -69.22 32.44
CA GLN A 304 39.33 -69.43 32.89
C GLN A 304 39.39 -70.31 34.15
N ALA A 305 38.49 -70.09 35.11
CA ALA A 305 38.43 -70.88 36.33
C ALA A 305 38.13 -72.37 36.08
N LYS A 306 37.32 -72.71 35.06
CA LYS A 306 37.06 -74.11 34.66
C LYS A 306 38.17 -74.75 33.82
N THR A 307 39.06 -73.95 33.24
CA THR A 307 40.17 -74.46 32.42
C THR A 307 41.20 -75.24 33.25
N ALA A 308 41.50 -74.79 34.48
CA ALA A 308 42.46 -75.46 35.36
C ALA A 308 42.04 -76.87 35.82
N PRO A 309 40.82 -77.10 36.38
CA PRO A 309 40.38 -78.44 36.74
C PRO A 309 40.23 -79.36 35.52
N LEU A 310 39.81 -78.83 34.36
CA LEU A 310 39.76 -79.61 33.13
C LEU A 310 41.15 -80.13 32.71
N LYS A 311 42.16 -79.25 32.71
CA LYS A 311 43.56 -79.65 32.46
C LYS A 311 44.06 -80.69 33.46
N LEU A 312 43.70 -80.55 34.74
CA LEU A 312 44.06 -81.50 35.78
C LEU A 312 43.44 -82.88 35.51
N ALA A 313 42.14 -82.92 35.19
CA ALA A 313 41.43 -84.16 34.89
C ALA A 313 41.98 -84.84 33.62
N HIS A 314 42.22 -84.09 32.55
CA HIS A 314 42.91 -84.56 31.34
C HIS A 314 44.29 -85.15 31.67
N THR A 315 45.11 -84.44 32.45
CA THR A 315 46.45 -84.90 32.84
C THR A 315 46.40 -86.18 33.70
N ARG A 316 45.43 -86.28 34.62
CA ARG A 316 45.21 -87.48 35.44
C ARG A 316 44.83 -88.68 34.58
N LEU A 317 43.92 -88.51 33.60
CA LEU A 317 43.55 -89.56 32.65
C LEU A 317 44.74 -90.01 31.81
N GLU A 318 45.51 -89.06 31.26
CA GLU A 318 46.70 -89.34 30.45
C GLU A 318 47.76 -90.10 31.24
N ASN A 319 48.06 -89.71 32.48
CA ASN A 319 49.03 -90.42 33.30
C ASN A 319 48.60 -91.88 33.57
N ARG A 320 47.30 -92.14 33.70
CA ARG A 320 46.76 -93.49 33.96
C ARG A 320 46.87 -94.43 32.76
N THR A 321 47.10 -93.93 31.55
CA THR A 321 47.36 -94.77 30.34
C THR A 321 48.74 -95.41 30.36
N ARG A 322 49.66 -94.90 31.19
CA ARG A 322 51.05 -95.39 31.32
C ARG A 322 51.20 -96.59 32.26
N ARG A 323 50.11 -97.10 32.84
CA ARG A 323 50.13 -98.26 33.74
C ARG A 323 50.54 -99.53 32.95
N PRO A 324 51.46 -100.36 33.46
CA PRO A 324 51.96 -101.52 32.72
C PRO A 324 51.04 -102.74 32.81
N GLY A 325 50.97 -103.53 31.73
CA GLY A 325 50.43 -104.89 31.73
C GLY A 325 48.96 -105.00 32.16
N GLY A 326 48.66 -105.95 33.05
CA GLY A 326 47.30 -106.24 33.54
C GLY A 326 46.70 -105.18 34.46
N ASP A 327 47.51 -104.22 34.96
CA ASP A 327 47.05 -103.11 35.81
C ASP A 327 46.46 -101.95 35.00
N LEU A 328 46.45 -102.05 33.67
CA LEU A 328 45.73 -101.15 32.76
C LEU A 328 44.20 -101.42 32.81
N CYS A 329 43.64 -101.25 34.00
CA CYS A 329 42.25 -101.54 34.30
C CYS A 329 41.38 -100.27 34.20
N ARG A 330 40.16 -100.44 33.69
CA ARG A 330 39.06 -99.46 33.75
C ARG A 330 38.30 -99.62 35.05
N ASP A 331 38.93 -99.15 36.11
CA ASP A 331 38.37 -99.13 37.46
C ASP A 331 37.39 -97.96 37.65
N GLU A 332 36.71 -97.94 38.81
CA GLU A 332 35.77 -96.89 39.20
C GLU A 332 36.37 -95.47 39.12
N VAL A 333 37.67 -95.34 39.45
CA VAL A 333 38.38 -94.05 39.36
C VAL A 333 38.53 -93.60 37.91
N GLN A 334 38.83 -94.53 36.99
CA GLN A 334 38.88 -94.24 35.55
C GLN A 334 37.52 -93.75 35.05
N HIS A 335 36.43 -94.44 35.40
CA HIS A 335 35.06 -94.05 35.01
C HIS A 335 34.65 -92.69 35.59
N SER A 336 35.02 -92.42 36.84
CA SER A 336 34.74 -91.14 37.50
C SER A 336 35.48 -89.98 36.84
N LEU A 337 36.76 -90.14 36.51
CA LEU A 337 37.56 -89.12 35.81
C LEU A 337 37.06 -88.84 34.39
N VAL A 338 36.61 -89.86 33.65
CA VAL A 338 36.00 -89.67 32.33
C VAL A 338 34.72 -88.85 32.45
N THR A 339 33.85 -89.21 33.40
CA THR A 339 32.61 -88.46 33.68
C THR A 339 32.90 -86.99 34.07
N GLU A 340 33.92 -86.76 34.90
CA GLU A 340 34.35 -85.42 35.30
C GLU A 340 34.80 -84.57 34.09
N VAL A 341 35.57 -85.16 33.17
CA VAL A 341 36.00 -84.48 31.94
C VAL A 341 34.81 -84.15 31.05
N GLU A 342 33.92 -85.11 30.78
CA GLU A 342 32.73 -84.89 29.94
C GLU A 342 31.86 -83.75 30.50
N GLN A 343 31.68 -83.69 31.82
CA GLN A 343 30.93 -82.62 32.49
C GLN A 343 31.64 -81.27 32.40
N LEU A 344 32.96 -81.22 32.60
CA LEU A 344 33.74 -79.99 32.51
C LEU A 344 33.79 -79.45 31.07
N GLU A 345 33.94 -80.33 30.07
CA GLU A 345 33.90 -79.95 28.65
C GLU A 345 32.52 -79.41 28.25
N ALA A 346 31.44 -80.06 28.69
CA ALA A 346 30.09 -79.56 28.46
C ALA A 346 29.87 -78.17 29.10
N THR A 347 30.39 -77.97 30.32
CA THR A 347 30.30 -76.67 31.02
C THR A 347 31.09 -75.58 30.29
N VAL A 348 32.32 -75.89 29.87
CA VAL A 348 33.18 -74.96 29.10
C VAL A 348 32.51 -74.57 27.77
N LEU A 349 31.95 -75.55 27.05
CA LEU A 349 31.24 -75.29 25.80
C LEU A 349 30.02 -74.39 26.03
N ALA A 350 29.25 -74.63 27.10
CA ALA A 350 28.08 -73.81 27.45
C ALA A 350 28.48 -72.36 27.78
N LEU A 351 29.56 -72.16 28.55
CA LEU A 351 30.10 -70.84 28.86
C LEU A 351 30.57 -70.10 27.60
N GLN A 352 31.30 -70.77 26.71
CA GLN A 352 31.74 -70.20 25.42
C GLN A 352 30.56 -69.76 24.54
N GLN A 353 29.51 -70.58 24.46
CA GLN A 353 28.30 -70.23 23.71
C GLN A 353 27.55 -69.04 24.33
N LYS A 354 27.53 -68.92 25.66
CA LYS A 354 26.88 -67.79 26.33
C LYS A 354 27.70 -66.51 26.15
N LEU A 355 29.02 -66.60 26.23
CA LEU A 355 29.95 -65.50 25.99
C LEU A 355 29.80 -64.92 24.58
N SER A 356 29.76 -65.77 23.55
CA SER A 356 29.58 -65.30 22.17
C SER A 356 28.23 -64.61 21.96
N LYS A 357 27.16 -65.13 22.56
CA LYS A 357 25.84 -64.48 22.55
C LYS A 357 25.85 -63.11 23.24
N ALA A 358 26.53 -63.00 24.39
CA ALA A 358 26.66 -61.73 25.12
C ALA A 358 27.46 -60.70 24.31
N GLN A 359 28.56 -61.10 23.69
CA GLN A 359 29.37 -60.24 22.81
C GLN A 359 28.58 -59.72 21.60
N HIS A 360 27.78 -60.58 20.95
CA HIS A 360 26.90 -60.15 19.87
C HIS A 360 25.82 -59.16 20.33
N SER A 361 25.23 -59.40 21.51
CA SER A 361 24.25 -58.49 22.10
C SER A 361 24.85 -57.12 22.41
N LEU A 362 26.06 -57.08 22.98
CA LEU A 362 26.81 -55.84 23.23
C LEU A 362 27.06 -55.06 21.93
N GLN A 363 27.46 -55.73 20.86
CA GLN A 363 27.68 -55.08 19.57
C GLN A 363 26.40 -54.44 19.02
N ASN A 364 25.26 -55.13 19.14
CA ASN A 364 23.97 -54.60 18.72
C ASN A 364 23.54 -53.38 19.55
N LEU A 365 23.71 -53.44 20.87
CA LEU A 365 23.40 -52.32 21.77
C LEU A 365 24.25 -51.08 21.44
N ARG A 366 25.56 -51.26 21.19
CA ARG A 366 26.46 -50.16 20.81
C ARG A 366 26.05 -49.51 19.49
N LEU A 367 25.70 -50.32 18.48
CA LEU A 367 25.22 -49.79 17.20
C LEU A 367 23.93 -48.98 17.38
N HIS A 368 22.99 -49.48 18.19
CA HIS A 368 21.74 -48.78 18.45
C HIS A 368 21.95 -47.48 19.26
N HIS A 369 22.88 -47.50 20.23
CA HIS A 369 23.28 -46.32 20.99
C HIS A 369 23.84 -45.21 20.08
N GLU A 370 24.74 -45.55 19.15
CA GLU A 370 25.26 -44.60 18.17
C GLU A 370 24.15 -43.99 17.30
N GLN A 371 23.17 -44.80 16.87
CA GLN A 371 22.02 -44.32 16.10
C GLN A 371 21.15 -43.34 16.92
N MET A 372 20.88 -43.65 18.19
CA MET A 372 20.11 -42.77 19.08
C MET A 372 20.84 -41.44 19.35
N LEU A 373 22.17 -41.46 19.51
CA LEU A 373 22.96 -40.24 19.66
C LEU A 373 22.88 -39.33 18.43
N GLN A 374 22.92 -39.91 17.23
CA GLN A 374 22.73 -39.14 15.99
C GLN A 374 21.34 -38.53 15.90
N ASP A 375 20.30 -39.28 16.29
CA ASP A 375 18.92 -38.78 16.30
C ASP A 375 18.73 -37.66 17.35
N LEU A 376 19.37 -37.79 18.51
CA LEU A 376 19.37 -36.74 19.54
C LEU A 376 20.01 -35.44 19.03
N SER A 377 21.12 -35.54 18.30
CA SER A 377 21.77 -34.37 17.68
C SER A 377 20.83 -33.67 16.69
N ARG A 378 20.11 -34.42 15.86
CA ARG A 378 19.15 -33.85 14.90
C ARG A 378 17.97 -33.17 15.59
N LYS A 379 17.43 -33.77 16.65
CA LYS A 379 16.36 -33.17 17.48
C LYS A 379 16.80 -31.88 18.16
N GLN A 380 18.04 -31.83 18.65
CA GLN A 380 18.61 -30.60 19.22
C GLN A 380 18.77 -29.50 18.17
N GLU A 381 19.24 -29.84 16.96
CA GLU A 381 19.30 -28.90 15.84
C GLU A 381 17.90 -28.37 15.48
N ALA A 382 16.89 -29.24 15.34
CA ALA A 382 15.51 -28.87 15.05
C ALA A 382 14.92 -27.93 16.11
N LEU A 383 15.07 -28.25 17.39
CA LEU A 383 14.64 -27.39 18.50
C LEU A 383 15.32 -26.03 18.48
N SER A 384 16.61 -25.96 18.12
CA SER A 384 17.32 -24.68 18.01
C SER A 384 16.75 -23.80 16.89
N LEU A 385 16.29 -24.41 15.79
CA LEU A 385 15.65 -23.71 14.68
C LEU A 385 14.24 -23.21 15.09
N GLU A 386 13.49 -23.98 15.87
CA GLU A 386 12.20 -23.56 16.41
C GLU A 386 12.34 -22.39 17.39
N GLN A 387 13.34 -22.44 18.29
CA GLN A 387 13.65 -21.35 19.20
C GLN A 387 14.07 -20.08 18.46
N ARG A 388 14.83 -20.21 17.37
CA ARG A 388 15.16 -19.09 16.47
C ARG A 388 13.92 -18.55 15.80
N SER A 389 13.03 -19.40 15.30
CA SER A 389 11.76 -18.98 14.67
C SER A 389 10.89 -18.20 15.65
N LEU A 390 10.73 -18.69 16.88
CA LEU A 390 10.04 -17.97 17.96
C LEU A 390 10.72 -16.62 18.29
N SER A 391 12.06 -16.59 18.32
CA SER A 391 12.82 -15.36 18.55
C SER A 391 12.63 -14.35 17.43
N THR A 392 12.68 -14.79 16.17
CA THR A 392 12.41 -13.96 14.98
C THR A 392 11.00 -13.36 15.04
N ARG A 393 10.02 -14.11 15.55
CA ARG A 393 8.65 -13.61 15.75
C ARG A 393 8.49 -12.58 16.85
N THR A 394 9.42 -12.49 17.82
CA THR A 394 9.40 -11.38 18.79
C THR A 394 9.55 -10.02 18.11
N ARG A 395 10.10 -9.94 16.89
CA ARG A 395 10.14 -8.70 16.10
C ARG A 395 8.76 -8.12 15.82
N LEU A 396 7.74 -8.98 15.71
CA LEU A 396 6.34 -8.56 15.51
C LEU A 396 5.75 -7.88 16.74
N THR A 397 6.19 -8.25 17.94
CA THR A 397 5.72 -7.67 19.20
C THR A 397 6.57 -6.49 19.64
N SER A 398 7.88 -6.52 19.41
CA SER A 398 8.78 -5.39 19.72
C SER A 398 8.60 -4.20 18.79
N GLY A 399 8.06 -4.39 17.58
CA GLY A 399 7.61 -3.32 16.70
C GLY A 399 6.38 -2.52 17.21
N SER A 400 5.75 -2.97 18.30
CA SER A 400 4.57 -2.30 18.90
C SER A 400 4.89 -1.22 19.96
N SER A 401 6.16 -0.92 20.23
CA SER A 401 6.53 0.22 21.09
C SER A 401 6.48 1.54 20.30
N PRO A 402 5.77 2.58 20.76
CA PRO A 402 5.78 3.89 20.12
C PRO A 402 7.06 4.60 20.56
N VAL A 403 8.14 4.39 19.84
CA VAL A 403 9.33 5.23 19.97
C VAL A 403 9.61 5.81 18.60
N GLY A 404 9.41 7.12 18.50
CA GLY A 404 9.80 7.90 17.35
C GLY A 404 11.25 7.60 17.01
N VAL A 405 11.44 6.95 15.87
CA VAL A 405 12.69 6.92 15.15
C VAL A 405 12.37 7.55 13.82
N GLU A 406 12.96 8.73 13.60
CA GLU A 406 12.90 9.46 12.35
C GLU A 406 13.16 8.51 11.18
N ALA A 407 12.17 8.38 10.31
CA ALA A 407 12.38 7.77 9.00
C ALA A 407 13.42 8.61 8.24
N PRO A 408 14.36 7.98 7.51
CA PRO A 408 15.27 8.73 6.66
C PRO A 408 14.42 9.45 5.61
N ALA A 409 14.52 10.78 5.57
CA ALA A 409 13.85 11.62 4.60
C ALA A 409 14.27 11.19 3.18
N VAL A 410 13.38 10.46 2.50
CA VAL A 410 13.47 10.27 1.06
C VAL A 410 13.18 11.64 0.44
N PRO A 411 14.09 12.22 -0.36
CA PRO A 411 13.81 13.50 -0.99
C PRO A 411 12.73 13.28 -2.06
N LEU A 412 11.49 13.68 -1.75
CA LEU A 412 10.47 13.87 -2.77
C LEU A 412 10.98 14.95 -3.73
N MET A 413 11.24 14.52 -4.96
CA MET A 413 11.72 15.35 -6.04
C MET A 413 10.62 16.34 -6.46
N ASN A 414 10.58 17.50 -5.80
CA ASN A 414 9.87 18.66 -6.29
C ASN A 414 10.72 19.34 -7.38
N SER A 415 10.30 19.23 -8.63
CA SER A 415 10.66 20.22 -9.64
C SER A 415 9.48 20.52 -10.55
N CYS A 416 8.53 21.29 -10.01
CA CYS A 416 7.77 22.23 -10.82
C CYS A 416 8.74 23.22 -11.45
N GLY A 417 8.83 23.21 -12.78
CA GLY A 417 9.58 24.20 -13.55
C GLY A 417 8.99 25.61 -13.37
N ARG A 418 9.71 26.47 -12.65
CA ARG A 418 9.62 27.92 -12.81
C ARG A 418 11.02 28.46 -13.08
N SER A 419 11.39 28.50 -14.36
CA SER A 419 12.58 29.19 -14.82
C SER A 419 12.38 30.70 -14.66
N LYS A 420 13.02 31.31 -13.66
CA LYS A 420 13.36 32.74 -13.70
C LYS A 420 14.62 32.87 -14.54
N LEU A 421 14.48 33.38 -15.77
CA LEU A 421 15.59 33.89 -16.55
C LEU A 421 16.00 35.25 -15.98
N GLN A 422 17.17 35.29 -15.33
CA GLN A 422 17.87 36.52 -15.04
C GLN A 422 19.13 36.52 -15.92
N LEU A 423 19.07 37.30 -16.99
CA LEU A 423 20.18 37.58 -17.91
C LEU A 423 21.24 38.42 -17.18
N LEU A 424 22.48 37.97 -17.21
CA LEU A 424 23.67 38.79 -16.99
C LEU A 424 24.75 38.43 -18.02
N ALA A 425 25.53 39.46 -18.35
CA ALA A 425 26.62 39.59 -19.32
C ALA A 425 26.14 39.86 -20.77
N GLU A 426 26.52 40.96 -21.43
CA GLU A 426 27.76 41.76 -21.33
C GLU A 426 27.52 43.27 -21.25
#